data_AF-A0A7W0G1P6-F1
#
_entry.id   AF-A0A7W0G1P6-F1
#
_cell.length_a   1.000
_cell.length_b   1.000
_cell.length_c   1.000
_cell.angle_alpha   90.00
_cell.angle_beta   90.00
_cell.angle_gamma   90.00
#
_symmetry.space_group_name_H-M   'P 1'
#
loop_
_entity.id
_entity.type
_entity.pdbx_description
1 polymer ?
#
loop_
_entity_poly.entity_id
_entity_poly.type
_entity_poly.pdbx_seq_one_letter_code
_entity_poly.pdbx_strand_id
1 'polypeptide(L)'
;VMTVERETTTEEVNKALKDAANEELSGILAFSEEPLVSADFRKNSNSSIVDAEYTKVIGGNLIKVLSWYDNEWGYSCRVRDLVKFIAQKGL
;
A
#
# COMPACT_ATOMS: atom_id res chain seq x y z
N VAL A 1 -2.83 5.28 11.85
CA VAL A 1 -1.91 5.33 13.01
C VAL A 1 -2.22 4.13 13.88
N MET A 2 -1.21 3.40 14.33
CA MET A 2 -1.37 2.14 15.09
C MET A 2 -0.23 1.93 16.06
N THR A 3 -0.49 1.28 17.19
CA THR A 3 0.55 0.81 18.13
C THR A 3 0.86 -0.65 17.83
N VAL A 4 2.15 -1.01 17.80
CA VAL A 4 2.60 -2.38 17.59
C VAL A 4 3.13 -3.02 18.88
N GLU A 5 3.12 -4.35 18.95
CA GLU A 5 3.47 -5.13 20.14
C GLU A 5 4.97 -5.13 20.44
N ARG A 6 5.82 -4.99 19.41
CA ARG A 6 7.27 -4.93 19.53
C ARG A 6 7.80 -3.56 19.15
N GLU A 7 8.87 -3.15 19.82
CA GLU A 7 9.68 -2.01 19.39
C GLU A 7 10.15 -2.21 17.94
N THR A 8 10.14 -1.12 17.17
CA THR A 8 10.45 -1.11 15.73
C THR A 8 11.06 0.22 15.31
N THR A 9 11.60 0.28 14.10
CA THR A 9 12.13 1.51 13.50
C THR A 9 11.38 1.89 12.23
N THR A 10 11.54 3.14 11.77
CA THR A 10 10.94 3.59 10.50
C THR A 10 11.51 2.78 9.33
N GLU A 11 12.80 2.44 9.39
CA GLU A 11 13.52 1.66 8.39
C GLU A 11 12.97 0.23 8.33
N GLU A 12 12.71 -0.41 9.48
CA GLU A 12 12.11 -1.75 9.53
C GLU A 12 10.70 -1.76 8.92
N VAL A 13 9.87 -0.76 9.24
CA VAL A 13 8.51 -0.63 8.71
C VAL A 13 8.52 -0.39 7.20
N ASN A 14 9.32 0.57 6.73
CA ASN A 14 9.43 0.88 5.31
C ASN A 14 9.98 -0.32 4.53
N LYS A 15 10.97 -1.04 5.07
CA LYS A 15 11.48 -2.26 4.45
C LYS A 15 10.39 -3.32 4.32
N ALA A 16 9.64 -3.60 5.39
CA ALA A 16 8.58 -4.60 5.35
C ALA A 16 7.48 -4.27 4.31
N LEU A 17 7.10 -2.99 4.20
CA LEU A 17 6.11 -2.53 3.21
C LEU A 17 6.66 -2.58 1.78
N LYS A 18 7.94 -2.24 1.58
CA LYS A 18 8.62 -2.31 0.28
C LYS A 18 8.79 -3.75 -0.19
N ASP A 19 9.20 -4.66 0.70
CA ASP A 19 9.37 -6.08 0.41
C ASP A 19 8.01 -6.70 0.02
N ALA A 20 6.94 -6.44 0.80
CA ALA A 20 5.60 -6.91 0.47
C ALA A 20 5.08 -6.38 -0.87
N ALA A 21 5.35 -5.11 -1.20
CA ALA A 21 4.97 -4.51 -2.48
C ALA A 21 5.70 -5.12 -3.68
N ASN A 22 6.93 -5.63 -3.49
CA ASN A 22 7.71 -6.25 -4.54
C ASN A 22 7.45 -7.77 -4.67
N GLU A 23 6.91 -8.40 -3.63
CA GLU A 23 6.70 -9.85 -3.56
C GLU A 23 5.20 -10.21 -3.59
N GLU A 24 4.65 -10.70 -2.48
CA GLU A 24 3.31 -11.29 -2.38
C GLU A 24 2.20 -10.33 -2.84
N LEU A 25 2.37 -9.03 -2.65
CA LEU A 25 1.37 -8.01 -2.98
C LEU A 25 1.72 -7.23 -4.26
N SER A 26 2.63 -7.73 -5.10
CA SER A 26 2.99 -7.08 -6.36
C SER A 26 1.76 -6.81 -7.24
N GLY A 27 1.63 -5.55 -7.68
CA GLY A 27 0.48 -5.07 -8.46
C GLY A 27 -0.78 -4.71 -7.63
N ILE A 28 -0.78 -4.99 -6.33
CA ILE A 28 -1.82 -4.59 -5.37
C ILE A 28 -1.30 -3.49 -4.45
N LEU A 29 -0.18 -3.73 -3.76
CA LEU A 29 0.54 -2.76 -2.96
C LEU A 29 1.67 -2.15 -3.80
N ALA A 30 1.87 -0.85 -3.66
CA ALA A 30 3.04 -0.13 -4.19
C ALA A 30 3.72 0.63 -3.06
N PHE A 31 4.98 0.99 -3.27
CA PHE A 31 5.80 1.75 -2.33
C PHE A 31 6.50 2.88 -3.09
N SER A 32 6.30 4.12 -2.64
CA SER A 32 6.85 5.33 -3.28
C SER A 32 7.85 6.02 -2.36
N GLU A 33 9.04 6.27 -2.90
CA GLU A 33 10.10 7.08 -2.28
C GLU A 33 10.15 8.50 -2.89
N GLU A 34 9.29 8.77 -3.88
CA GLU A 34 9.21 10.05 -4.57
C GLU A 34 8.28 11.02 -3.82
N PRO A 35 8.59 12.33 -3.79
CA PRO A 35 7.77 13.35 -3.13
C PRO A 35 6.56 13.73 -4.00
N LEU A 36 5.61 12.81 -4.13
CA LEU A 36 4.43 12.94 -4.99
C LEU A 36 3.23 13.55 -4.26
N VAL A 37 2.25 13.99 -5.05
CA VAL A 37 0.96 14.50 -4.56
C VAL A 37 -0.21 13.75 -5.18
N SER A 38 -1.42 14.04 -4.72
CA SER A 38 -2.65 13.32 -5.11
C SER A 38 -2.85 13.20 -6.63
N ALA A 39 -2.52 14.25 -7.39
CA ALA A 39 -2.72 14.29 -8.85
C ALA A 39 -1.84 13.30 -9.62
N ASP A 40 -0.73 12.86 -9.03
CA ASP A 40 0.23 11.92 -9.64
C ASP A 40 -0.27 10.47 -9.60
N PHE A 41 -1.19 10.16 -8.69
CA PHE A 41 -1.76 8.82 -8.55
C PHE A 41 -3.01 8.57 -9.42
N ARG A 42 -3.44 9.55 -10.22
CA ARG A 42 -4.59 9.39 -11.12
C ARG A 42 -4.37 8.23 -12.08
N LYS A 43 -5.36 7.35 -12.16
CA LYS A 43 -5.34 6.10 -12.96
C LYS A 43 -4.25 5.11 -12.53
N ASN A 44 -3.71 5.24 -11.33
CA ASN A 44 -2.86 4.21 -10.76
C ASN A 44 -3.73 3.00 -10.39
N SER A 45 -3.35 1.81 -10.85
CA SER A 45 -4.11 0.57 -10.66
C SER A 45 -3.82 -0.15 -9.34
N ASN A 46 -2.83 0.27 -8.56
CA ASN A 46 -2.56 -0.28 -7.25
C ASN A 46 -3.70 0.09 -6.28
N SER A 47 -3.98 -0.80 -5.33
CA SER A 47 -5.02 -0.60 -4.31
C SER A 47 -4.55 0.27 -3.16
N SER A 48 -3.23 0.29 -2.90
CA SER A 48 -2.60 1.06 -1.86
C SER A 48 -1.17 1.37 -2.31
N ILE A 49 -0.79 2.64 -2.20
CA ILE A 49 0.56 3.11 -2.52
C ILE A 49 1.12 3.75 -1.26
N VAL A 50 2.06 3.10 -0.60
CA VAL A 50 2.68 3.61 0.63
C VAL A 50 3.62 4.75 0.29
N ASP A 51 3.52 5.82 1.06
CA ASP A 51 4.42 6.95 1.01
C ASP A 51 5.53 6.76 2.06
N ALA A 52 6.77 6.55 1.60
CA ALA A 52 7.91 6.23 2.45
C ALA A 52 8.32 7.41 3.33
N GLU A 53 8.20 8.63 2.84
CA GLU A 53 8.63 9.84 3.54
C GLU A 53 7.70 10.13 4.72
N TYR A 54 6.39 9.98 4.50
CA TYR A 54 5.36 10.25 5.51
C TYR A 54 5.03 9.06 6.43
N THR A 55 5.63 7.89 6.18
CA THR A 55 5.55 6.73 7.07
C THR A 55 6.64 6.83 8.14
N LYS A 56 6.25 6.86 9.43
CA LYS A 56 7.13 7.13 10.57
C LYS A 56 6.76 6.31 11.81
N VAL A 57 7.79 5.91 12.56
CA VAL A 57 7.68 5.39 13.92
C VAL A 57 7.93 6.51 14.93
N ILE A 58 7.09 6.58 15.96
CA ILE A 58 7.10 7.60 17.02
C ILE A 58 7.18 6.86 18.35
N GLY A 59 8.16 7.19 19.19
CA GLY A 59 8.29 6.60 20.52
C GLY A 59 8.50 5.08 20.51
N GLY A 60 9.06 4.53 19.43
CA GLY A 60 9.48 3.12 19.33
C GLY A 60 8.40 2.11 18.93
N ASN A 61 7.13 2.37 19.24
CA ASN A 61 6.03 1.43 18.96
C ASN A 61 4.77 2.05 18.32
N LEU A 62 4.70 3.37 18.12
CA LEU A 62 3.57 4.02 17.47
C LEU A 62 3.90 4.32 16.00
N ILE A 63 3.19 3.70 15.07
CA ILE A 63 3.42 3.85 13.63
C ILE A 63 2.34 4.73 13.01
N LYS A 64 2.76 5.77 12.28
CA LYS A 64 1.94 6.49 11.31
C LYS A 64 2.33 6.01 9.92
N VAL A 65 1.41 5.40 9.19
CA VAL A 65 1.56 5.06 7.77
C VAL A 65 0.71 6.03 6.96
N LEU A 66 1.26 6.56 5.87
CA LEU A 66 0.50 7.27 4.85
C LEU A 66 0.42 6.40 3.60
N SER A 67 -0.78 6.28 3.04
CA SER A 67 -0.97 5.57 1.78
C SER A 67 -2.00 6.25 0.90
N TRP A 68 -1.65 6.37 -0.38
CA TRP A 68 -2.48 6.88 -1.45
C TRP A 68 -3.28 5.76 -2.11
N TYR A 69 -4.39 6.14 -2.74
CA TYR A 69 -5.16 5.29 -3.63
C TYR A 69 -5.98 6.16 -4.57
N ASP A 70 -6.11 5.73 -5.83
CA ASP A 70 -7.13 6.28 -6.72
C ASP A 70 -8.45 5.57 -6.40
N ASN A 71 -9.38 6.31 -5.80
CA ASN A 71 -10.65 5.77 -5.34
C ASN A 71 -11.58 5.30 -6.47
N GLU A 72 -11.40 5.80 -7.70
CA GLU A 72 -12.19 5.38 -8.85
C GLU A 72 -11.49 4.22 -9.58
N TRP A 73 -10.22 4.43 -9.94
CA TRP A 73 -9.51 3.55 -10.86
C TRP A 73 -8.97 2.28 -10.19
N GLY A 74 -8.30 2.44 -9.04
CA GLY A 74 -7.73 1.30 -8.30
C GLY A 74 -8.83 0.34 -7.85
N TYR A 75 -9.94 0.89 -7.33
CA TYR A 75 -11.11 0.10 -6.94
C TYR A 75 -11.76 -0.62 -8.14
N SER A 76 -12.00 0.09 -9.25
CA SER A 76 -12.57 -0.52 -10.46
C SER A 76 -11.72 -1.66 -11.01
N CYS A 77 -10.39 -1.53 -10.95
CA CYS A 77 -9.46 -2.61 -11.31
C CYS A 77 -9.65 -3.84 -10.40
N ARG A 78 -9.79 -3.64 -9.08
CA ARG A 78 -10.02 -4.75 -8.13
C ARG A 78 -11.36 -5.43 -8.32
N VAL A 79 -12.42 -4.70 -8.63
CA VAL A 79 -13.72 -5.30 -8.98
C VAL A 79 -13.58 -6.20 -10.20
N ARG A 80 -12.91 -5.74 -11.26
CA ARG A 80 -12.63 -6.55 -12.45
C ARG A 80 -11.81 -7.80 -12.11
N ASP A 81 -10.78 -7.66 -11.28
CA ASP A 81 -9.92 -8.79 -10.89
C ASP A 81 -10.72 -9.82 -10.06
N LEU A 82 -11.61 -9.37 -9.17
CA LEU A 82 -12.52 -10.22 -8.41
C LEU A 82 -13.50 -10.98 -9.32
N VAL A 83 -14.07 -10.31 -10.33
CA VAL A 83 -14.95 -10.97 -11.32
C VAL A 83 -14.21 -12.10 -12.04
N LYS A 84 -12.96 -11.85 -12.46
CA LYS A 84 -12.13 -12.89 -13.09
C LYS A 84 -11.85 -14.05 -12.13
N PHE A 85 -11.54 -13.75 -10.86
CA PHE A 85 -11.31 -14.77 -9.85
C PHE A 85 -12.54 -15.65 -9.64
N ILE A 86 -13.73 -15.06 -9.49
CA ILE A 86 -15.00 -15.81 -9.33
C ILE A 86 -15.25 -16.68 -10.57
N ALA A 87 -15.10 -16.12 -11.78
CA ALA A 87 -15.30 -16.88 -13.01
C ALA A 87 -14.35 -18.09 -13.13
N GLN A 88 -13.12 -17.97 -12.64
CA GLN A 88 -12.15 -19.08 -12.60
C GLN A 88 -12.50 -20.17 -11.59
N LYS A 89 -13.27 -19.84 -10.54
CA LYS A 89 -13.68 -20.81 -9.51
C LYS A 89 -14.89 -21.66 -9.92
N GLY A 90 -15.54 -21.33 -11.04
CA GLY A 90 -16.78 -21.94 -11.48
C GLY A 90 -17.98 -21.27 -10.81
N LEU A 91 -18.97 -20.92 -11.62
CA LEU A 91 -20.28 -20.44 -11.17
C LEU A 91 -21.19 -21.63 -10.86
#